data_AF-T0QD81-F1
#
_entry.id   AF-T0QD81-F1
#
_cell.length_a   1.000
_cell.length_b   1.000
_cell.length_c   1.000
_cell.angle_alpha   90.00
_cell.angle_beta   90.00
_cell.angle_gamma   90.00
#
_symmetry.space_group_name_H-M   'P 1'
#
loop_
_entity.id
_entity.type
_entity.pdbx_description
1 polymer ?
#
loop_
_entity_poly.entity_id
_entity_poly.type
_entity_poly.pdbx_seq_one_letter_code
_entity_poly.pdbx_strand_id
1 'polypeptide(L)'
;MSLSMFAKRGLGRLAPPATKSFLPHRAPAIPTRSFTSRRSVLDRIEPDHALYGVLGLNGAVFLMWQTAQTREKKAFMVENFTTSLMHLKAGRVHTLVTSVFSQMSTSHFLMNGVGLYFFGREVSHMIGAKRFLGLYVGSAVVASLCQIAYDTYERRHSIMLGASGAVNAITSFYICAFPHSTIYIMAIVPLPAYVAGGLFILRDLWGASTAGNSVGNVAHLGGAACGFLFFRRYAALRRYF
;
A
#
# COMPACT_ATOMS: atom_id res chain seq x y z
N MET A 1 -4.84 -11.12 -84.56
CA MET A 1 -4.45 -10.31 -85.73
C MET A 1 -5.66 -9.47 -86.13
N SER A 2 -5.45 -8.18 -86.34
CA SER A 2 -6.36 -7.16 -86.88
C SER A 2 -7.34 -6.41 -85.95
N LEU A 3 -7.16 -5.09 -86.02
CA LEU A 3 -7.84 -3.95 -85.42
C LEU A 3 -9.05 -3.49 -86.26
N SER A 4 -9.81 -2.54 -85.65
CA SER A 4 -10.58 -1.46 -86.30
C SER A 4 -12.01 -1.85 -86.69
N MET A 5 -13.06 -1.04 -86.58
CA MET A 5 -13.16 0.42 -86.66
C MET A 5 -14.62 0.85 -86.31
N PHE A 6 -14.84 2.16 -86.09
CA PHE A 6 -16.11 2.90 -85.99
C PHE A 6 -16.92 2.80 -84.69
N ALA A 7 -17.58 3.85 -84.18
CA ALA A 7 -17.44 5.31 -84.30
C ALA A 7 -18.48 5.93 -83.34
N LYS A 8 -18.03 6.99 -82.66
CA LYS A 8 -18.78 8.21 -82.29
C LYS A 8 -20.30 8.09 -82.10
N ARG A 9 -20.75 8.19 -80.85
CA ARG A 9 -21.94 8.97 -80.49
C ARG A 9 -21.68 9.72 -79.19
N GLY A 10 -21.85 11.04 -79.26
CA GLY A 10 -21.53 11.96 -78.18
C GLY A 10 -22.51 11.87 -77.02
N LEU A 11 -22.01 12.23 -75.85
CA LEU A 11 -22.80 12.61 -74.69
C LEU A 11 -22.12 13.83 -74.06
N GLY A 12 -22.93 14.84 -73.80
CA GLY A 12 -22.52 16.19 -73.42
C GLY A 12 -21.69 16.24 -72.15
N ARG A 13 -20.87 17.28 -72.05
CA ARG A 13 -20.12 17.64 -70.85
C ARG A 13 -21.10 17.87 -69.71
N LEU A 14 -21.18 16.94 -68.76
CA LEU A 14 -21.76 17.20 -67.45
C LEU A 14 -20.76 18.04 -66.65
N ALA A 15 -21.18 19.23 -66.23
CA ALA A 15 -20.42 20.02 -65.26
C ALA A 15 -20.35 19.25 -63.93
N PRO A 16 -19.19 19.25 -63.23
CA PRO A 16 -19.12 18.65 -61.91
C PRO A 16 -19.99 19.43 -60.91
N PRO A 17 -20.60 18.77 -59.91
CA PRO A 17 -21.43 19.44 -58.93
C PRO A 17 -20.58 20.35 -58.05
N ALA A 18 -21.16 21.51 -57.67
CA ALA A 18 -20.52 22.48 -56.80
C ALA A 18 -20.15 21.83 -55.46
N THR A 19 -18.84 21.74 -55.19
CA THR A 19 -18.29 21.36 -53.89
C THR A 19 -18.58 22.47 -52.89
N LYS A 20 -19.58 22.27 -52.02
CA LYS A 20 -19.73 23.10 -50.82
C LYS A 20 -18.51 22.85 -49.93
N SER A 21 -17.66 23.86 -49.79
CA SER A 21 -16.55 23.86 -48.84
C SER A 21 -17.11 23.75 -47.43
N PHE A 22 -17.10 22.55 -46.87
CA PHE A 22 -17.28 22.35 -45.43
C PHE A 22 -16.03 22.86 -44.73
N LEU A 23 -16.06 24.11 -44.28
CA LEU A 23 -15.11 24.57 -43.27
C LEU A 23 -15.39 23.76 -42.00
N PRO A 24 -14.41 23.08 -41.39
CA PRO A 24 -14.63 22.39 -40.13
C PRO A 24 -15.00 23.44 -39.08
N HIS A 25 -16.18 23.29 -38.47
CA HIS A 25 -16.55 24.04 -37.29
C HIS A 25 -15.48 23.79 -36.23
N ARG A 26 -14.65 24.80 -35.95
CA ARG A 26 -13.67 24.75 -34.87
C ARG A 26 -14.47 24.59 -33.58
N ALA A 27 -14.46 23.39 -33.01
CA ALA A 27 -15.10 23.11 -31.73
C ALA A 27 -14.59 24.15 -30.71
N PRO A 28 -15.48 24.73 -29.88
CA PRO A 28 -15.05 25.68 -28.87
C PRO A 28 -13.98 25.03 -28.00
N ALA A 29 -12.86 25.72 -27.82
CA ALA A 29 -11.78 25.24 -26.98
C ALA A 29 -12.34 24.99 -25.57
N ILE A 30 -12.33 23.73 -25.14
CA ILE A 30 -12.73 23.36 -23.78
C ILE A 30 -11.72 24.05 -22.86
N PRO A 31 -12.15 24.96 -21.96
CA PRO A 31 -11.23 25.60 -21.05
C PRO A 31 -10.60 24.52 -20.18
N THR A 32 -9.30 24.29 -20.35
CA THR A 32 -8.53 23.46 -19.44
C THR A 32 -8.49 24.21 -18.12
N ARG A 33 -9.42 23.87 -17.21
CA ARG A 33 -9.29 24.25 -15.81
C ARG A 33 -7.99 23.62 -15.32
N SER A 34 -6.93 24.43 -15.33
CA SER A 34 -5.74 24.21 -14.54
C SER A 34 -6.20 24.18 -13.08
N PHE A 35 -6.61 23.00 -12.62
CA PHE A 35 -6.65 22.73 -11.20
C PHE A 35 -5.20 22.78 -10.75
N THR A 36 -4.75 23.96 -10.30
CA THR A 36 -3.58 24.07 -9.46
C THR A 36 -3.87 23.23 -8.22
N SER A 37 -3.55 21.93 -8.30
CA SER A 37 -3.62 21.00 -7.19
C SER A 37 -2.77 21.62 -6.09
N ARG A 38 -3.43 22.07 -5.02
CA ARG A 38 -2.76 22.63 -3.85
C ARG A 38 -1.88 21.50 -3.31
N ARG A 39 -0.59 21.51 -3.66
CA ARG A 39 0.38 20.49 -3.22
C ARG A 39 0.28 20.43 -1.70
N SER A 40 -0.11 19.27 -1.19
CA SER A 40 -0.27 19.05 0.24
C SER A 40 1.10 19.15 0.91
N VAL A 41 1.13 19.47 2.20
CA VAL A 41 2.39 19.55 2.98
C VAL A 41 3.19 18.25 2.84
N LEU A 42 2.49 17.10 2.80
CA LEU A 42 3.08 15.78 2.61
C LEU A 42 3.80 15.59 1.27
N ASP A 43 3.45 16.37 0.23
CA ASP A 43 4.11 16.29 -1.07
C ASP A 43 5.50 16.96 -1.06
N ARG A 44 5.85 17.67 0.01
CA ARG A 44 7.15 18.33 0.20
C ARG A 44 8.09 17.55 1.12
N ILE A 45 7.60 16.50 1.76
CA ILE A 45 8.39 15.68 2.68
C ILE A 45 9.29 14.76 1.84
N GLU A 46 10.58 14.76 2.13
CA GLU A 46 11.50 13.80 1.51
C GLU A 46 11.17 12.38 1.97
N PRO A 47 11.26 11.37 1.09
CA PRO A 47 10.98 9.99 1.44
C PRO A 47 11.70 9.48 2.69
N ASP A 48 12.99 9.82 2.84
CA ASP A 48 13.79 9.43 4.01
C ASP A 48 13.24 10.05 5.31
N HIS A 49 12.84 11.32 5.29
CA HIS A 49 12.24 11.97 6.45
C HIS A 49 10.91 11.31 6.87
N ALA A 50 10.11 10.85 5.91
CA ALA A 50 8.89 10.10 6.23
C ALA A 50 9.21 8.76 6.90
N LEU A 51 10.20 8.02 6.39
CA LEU A 51 10.66 6.78 6.98
C LEU A 51 11.22 6.99 8.40
N TYR A 52 12.12 7.94 8.57
CA TYR A 52 12.73 8.24 9.87
C TYR A 52 11.71 8.77 10.87
N GLY A 53 10.71 9.54 10.43
CA GLY A 53 9.58 9.95 11.26
C GLY A 53 8.81 8.75 11.82
N VAL A 54 8.50 7.76 10.98
CA VAL A 54 7.82 6.52 11.42
C VAL A 54 8.70 5.72 12.39
N LEU A 55 9.98 5.53 12.07
CA LEU A 55 10.92 4.83 12.96
C LEU A 55 11.07 5.56 14.30
N GLY A 56 11.14 6.89 14.29
CA GLY A 56 11.21 7.72 15.48
C GLY A 56 9.96 7.60 16.35
N LEU A 57 8.76 7.59 15.74
CA LEU A 57 7.51 7.37 16.46
C LEU A 57 7.43 5.97 17.09
N ASN A 58 7.84 4.93 16.35
CA ASN A 58 7.96 3.58 16.92
C ASN A 58 8.90 3.57 18.13
N GLY A 59 10.07 4.22 18.01
CA GLY A 59 11.05 4.33 19.09
C GLY A 59 10.51 5.06 20.31
N ALA A 60 9.81 6.19 20.11
CA ALA A 60 9.21 6.95 21.19
C ALA A 60 8.15 6.13 21.95
N VAL A 61 7.23 5.48 21.24
CA VAL A 61 6.18 4.65 21.85
C VAL A 61 6.77 3.39 22.50
N PHE A 62 7.81 2.79 21.91
CA PHE A 62 8.57 1.71 22.54
C PHE A 62 9.16 2.15 23.89
N LEU A 63 9.79 3.33 23.95
CA LEU A 63 10.32 3.88 25.20
C LEU A 63 9.20 4.18 26.22
N MET A 64 8.04 4.63 25.77
CA MET A 64 6.86 4.78 26.65
C MET A 64 6.46 3.43 27.27
N TRP A 65 6.49 2.33 26.51
CA TRP A 65 6.28 0.99 27.06
C TRP A 65 7.34 0.60 28.09
N GLN A 66 8.63 0.84 27.79
CA GLN A 66 9.72 0.45 28.70
C GLN A 66 9.70 1.24 30.02
N THR A 67 9.18 2.47 30.00
CA THR A 67 9.10 3.35 31.18
C THR A 67 7.75 3.30 31.91
N ALA A 68 6.77 2.56 31.39
CA ALA A 68 5.46 2.35 32.01
C ALA A 68 5.54 1.36 33.19
N GLN A 69 6.18 1.77 34.28
CA GLN A 69 6.38 0.87 35.44
C GLN A 69 5.16 0.79 36.38
N THR A 70 4.36 1.85 36.48
CA THR A 70 3.15 1.90 37.31
C THR A 70 1.94 1.28 36.61
N ARG A 71 0.97 0.77 37.37
CA ARG A 71 -0.30 0.24 36.84
C ARG A 71 -1.03 1.26 35.95
N GLU A 72 -1.08 2.52 36.36
CA GLU A 72 -1.74 3.61 35.62
C GLU A 72 -1.11 3.85 34.25
N LYS A 73 0.23 4.00 34.20
CA LYS A 73 0.96 4.12 32.93
C LYS A 73 0.75 2.90 32.03
N LYS A 74 0.76 1.67 32.56
CA LYS A 74 0.48 0.47 31.78
C LYS A 74 -0.96 0.46 31.23
N ALA A 75 -1.94 0.83 32.05
CA ALA A 75 -3.32 0.96 31.61
C ALA A 75 -3.45 2.00 30.49
N PHE A 76 -2.81 3.17 30.64
CA PHE A 76 -2.76 4.18 29.60
C PHE A 76 -2.19 3.64 28.28
N MET A 77 -1.09 2.88 28.34
CA MET A 77 -0.48 2.27 27.15
C MET A 77 -1.41 1.25 26.49
N VAL A 78 -2.03 0.37 27.27
CA VAL A 78 -3.00 -0.61 26.76
C VAL A 78 -4.17 0.11 26.09
N GLU A 79 -4.78 1.05 26.79
CA GLU A 79 -5.98 1.74 26.32
C GLU A 79 -5.79 2.62 25.08
N ASN A 80 -4.57 3.10 24.83
CA ASN A 80 -4.31 4.08 23.77
C ASN A 80 -3.34 3.62 22.70
N PHE A 81 -2.53 2.59 22.95
CA PHE A 81 -1.53 2.08 22.01
C PHE A 81 -1.72 0.59 21.71
N THR A 82 -2.87 0.01 22.06
CA THR A 82 -3.26 -1.32 21.61
C THR A 82 -4.66 -1.28 21.05
N THR A 83 -4.98 -2.22 20.17
CA THR A 83 -6.28 -2.27 19.50
C THR A 83 -6.95 -3.62 19.67
N SER A 84 -8.27 -3.60 19.85
CA SER A 84 -9.11 -4.79 19.92
C SER A 84 -10.57 -4.38 19.70
N LEU A 85 -11.47 -5.36 19.55
CA LEU A 85 -12.91 -5.10 19.45
C LEU A 85 -13.44 -4.28 20.66
N MET A 86 -12.89 -4.51 21.86
CA MET A 86 -13.31 -3.80 23.07
C MET A 86 -12.93 -2.32 23.02
N HIS A 87 -11.75 -1.98 22.48
CA HIS A 87 -11.34 -0.60 22.27
C HIS A 87 -12.30 0.12 21.31
N LEU A 88 -12.66 -0.54 20.20
CA LEU A 88 -13.60 0.03 19.23
C LEU A 88 -15.00 0.23 19.83
N LYS A 89 -15.50 -0.75 20.60
CA LYS A 89 -16.79 -0.64 21.31
C LYS A 89 -16.79 0.48 22.37
N ALA A 90 -15.64 0.75 22.98
CA ALA A 90 -15.44 1.86 23.91
C ALA A 90 -15.24 3.22 23.21
N GLY A 91 -15.40 3.31 21.88
CA GLY A 91 -15.25 4.55 21.11
C GLY A 91 -13.79 4.95 20.83
N ARG A 92 -12.80 4.12 21.17
CA ARG A 92 -11.38 4.41 21.02
C ARG A 92 -10.88 4.09 19.61
N VAL A 93 -11.48 4.71 18.60
CA VAL A 93 -11.15 4.44 17.18
C VAL A 93 -9.71 4.81 16.81
N HIS A 94 -9.08 5.71 17.58
CA HIS A 94 -7.67 6.08 17.40
C HIS A 94 -6.73 4.89 17.55
N THR A 95 -7.12 3.85 18.29
CA THR A 95 -6.29 2.67 18.51
C THR A 95 -5.96 1.91 17.23
N LEU A 96 -6.80 2.01 16.18
CA LEU A 96 -6.51 1.44 14.87
C LEU A 96 -5.26 2.05 14.21
N VAL A 97 -4.92 3.27 14.59
CA VAL A 97 -3.75 3.99 14.07
C VAL A 97 -2.62 3.92 15.09
N THR A 98 -2.86 4.26 16.35
CA THR A 98 -1.79 4.33 17.36
C THR A 98 -1.16 2.97 17.67
N SER A 99 -1.89 1.85 17.50
CA SER A 99 -1.34 0.51 17.72
C SER A 99 -0.23 0.11 16.75
N VAL A 100 -0.16 0.74 15.55
CA VAL A 100 0.93 0.45 14.59
C VAL A 100 2.28 0.87 15.15
N PHE A 101 2.30 1.94 15.95
CA PHE A 101 3.52 2.47 16.55
C PHE A 101 3.92 1.75 17.85
N SER A 102 3.12 0.78 18.27
CA SER A 102 3.23 0.17 19.58
C SER A 102 3.97 -1.15 19.53
N GLN A 103 5.14 -1.22 20.17
CA GLN A 103 5.89 -2.45 20.35
C GLN A 103 6.31 -2.56 21.81
N MET A 104 6.01 -3.69 22.46
CA MET A 104 6.34 -3.92 23.87
C MET A 104 7.70 -4.60 24.07
N SER A 105 8.05 -5.54 23.18
CA SER A 105 9.29 -6.30 23.29
C SER A 105 10.38 -5.77 22.36
N THR A 106 11.62 -5.81 22.86
CA THR A 106 12.80 -5.35 22.12
C THR A 106 12.98 -6.10 20.79
N SER A 107 12.79 -7.43 20.79
CA SER A 107 12.91 -8.23 19.57
C SER A 107 11.88 -7.83 18.52
N HIS A 108 10.63 -7.61 18.92
CA HIS A 108 9.57 -7.19 18.00
C HIS A 108 9.83 -5.78 17.46
N PHE A 109 10.30 -4.86 18.30
CA PHE A 109 10.71 -3.53 17.87
C PHE A 109 11.85 -3.58 16.84
N LEU A 110 12.92 -4.33 17.13
CA LEU A 110 14.08 -4.43 16.25
C LEU A 110 13.75 -5.09 14.91
N MET A 111 13.02 -6.21 14.90
CA MET A 111 12.67 -6.90 13.65
C MET A 111 11.78 -6.02 12.75
N ASN A 112 10.80 -5.32 13.33
CA ASN A 112 9.98 -4.38 12.56
C ASN A 112 10.80 -3.18 12.08
N GLY A 113 11.68 -2.64 12.92
CA GLY A 113 12.55 -1.51 12.56
C GLY A 113 13.48 -1.85 11.40
N VAL A 114 14.12 -3.03 11.45
CA VAL A 114 14.99 -3.54 10.38
C VAL A 114 14.20 -3.72 9.08
N GLY A 115 13.07 -4.43 9.13
CA GLY A 115 12.23 -4.64 7.95
C GLY A 115 11.74 -3.31 7.36
N LEU A 116 11.29 -2.39 8.21
CA LEU A 116 10.83 -1.07 7.77
C LEU A 116 11.97 -0.23 7.19
N TYR A 117 13.17 -0.28 7.76
CA TYR A 117 14.32 0.45 7.24
C TYR A 117 14.71 -0.04 5.83
N PHE A 118 14.92 -1.35 5.67
CA PHE A 118 15.38 -1.89 4.39
C PHE A 118 14.31 -1.81 3.30
N PHE A 119 13.10 -2.32 3.56
CA PHE A 119 12.04 -2.33 2.55
C PHE A 119 11.36 -0.97 2.42
N GLY A 120 11.14 -0.28 3.55
CA GLY A 120 10.45 1.00 3.55
C GLY A 120 11.24 2.12 2.88
N ARG A 121 12.58 2.11 2.96
CA ARG A 121 13.41 3.08 2.22
C ARG A 121 13.18 2.97 0.73
N GLU A 122 13.39 1.79 0.15
CA GLU A 122 13.21 1.53 -1.28
C GLU A 122 11.79 1.86 -1.75
N VAL A 123 10.78 1.42 -0.98
CA VAL A 123 9.37 1.71 -1.32
C VAL A 123 9.07 3.21 -1.22
N SER A 124 9.52 3.89 -0.17
CA SER A 124 9.28 5.33 0.00
C SER A 124 9.91 6.17 -1.11
N HIS A 125 11.13 5.82 -1.55
CA HIS A 125 11.80 6.46 -2.68
C HIS A 125 11.06 6.21 -3.99
N MET A 126 10.53 5.00 -4.16
CA MET A 126 9.77 4.63 -5.36
C MET A 126 8.43 5.37 -5.48
N ILE A 127 7.65 5.46 -4.39
CA ILE A 127 6.25 5.96 -4.44
C ILE A 127 6.06 7.37 -3.89
N GLY A 128 7.07 7.92 -3.21
CA GLY A 128 7.06 9.21 -2.52
C GLY A 128 6.49 9.15 -1.10
N ALA A 129 6.90 10.10 -0.26
CA ALA A 129 6.56 10.18 1.17
C ALA A 129 5.06 10.05 1.47
N LYS A 130 4.21 10.84 0.80
CA LYS A 130 2.76 10.83 1.02
C LYS A 130 2.13 9.46 0.82
N ARG A 131 2.49 8.77 -0.28
CA ARG A 131 1.95 7.44 -0.61
C ARG A 131 2.50 6.39 0.33
N PHE A 132 3.77 6.51 0.72
CA PHE A 132 4.39 5.65 1.72
C PHE A 132 3.70 5.74 3.09
N LEU A 133 3.47 6.95 3.60
CA LEU A 133 2.75 7.17 4.86
C LEU A 133 1.31 6.66 4.78
N GLY A 134 0.64 6.89 3.66
CA GLY A 134 -0.70 6.36 3.38
C GLY A 134 -0.73 4.83 3.36
N LEU A 135 0.26 4.19 2.73
CA LEU A 135 0.40 2.73 2.73
C LEU A 135 0.67 2.22 4.16
N TYR A 136 1.59 2.84 4.90
CA TYR A 136 1.95 2.40 6.25
C TYR A 136 0.75 2.46 7.21
N VAL A 137 0.10 3.63 7.34
CA VAL A 137 -1.03 3.80 8.27
C VAL A 137 -2.28 3.09 7.76
N GLY A 138 -2.58 3.19 6.47
CA GLY A 138 -3.78 2.57 5.88
C GLY A 138 -3.76 1.05 5.97
N SER A 139 -2.61 0.43 5.67
CA SER A 139 -2.48 -1.03 5.80
C SER A 139 -2.50 -1.49 7.26
N ALA A 140 -2.02 -0.68 8.21
CA ALA A 140 -2.13 -0.99 9.64
C ALA A 140 -3.59 -1.07 10.11
N VAL A 141 -4.42 -0.12 9.65
CA VAL A 141 -5.86 -0.12 9.93
C VAL A 141 -6.51 -1.36 9.34
N VAL A 142 -6.24 -1.68 8.07
CA VAL A 142 -6.78 -2.88 7.41
C VAL A 142 -6.33 -4.16 8.13
N ALA A 143 -5.05 -4.29 8.44
CA ALA A 143 -4.51 -5.43 9.19
C ALA A 143 -5.19 -5.60 10.56
N SER A 144 -5.40 -4.50 11.28
CA SER A 144 -6.10 -4.49 12.56
C SER A 144 -7.55 -4.97 12.41
N LEU A 145 -8.26 -4.46 11.41
CA LEU A 145 -9.64 -4.85 11.15
C LEU A 145 -9.77 -6.32 10.72
N CYS A 146 -8.83 -6.83 9.91
CA CYS A 146 -8.81 -8.25 9.52
C CYS A 146 -8.69 -9.17 10.75
N GLN A 147 -7.77 -8.87 11.67
CA GLN A 147 -7.63 -9.67 12.88
C GLN A 147 -8.81 -9.49 13.83
N ILE A 148 -9.35 -8.27 14.00
CA ILE A 148 -10.55 -8.05 14.82
C ILE A 148 -11.74 -8.85 14.28
N ALA A 149 -11.93 -8.86 12.96
CA ALA A 149 -12.98 -9.65 12.33
C ALA A 149 -12.76 -11.15 12.58
N TYR A 150 -11.52 -11.63 12.44
CA TYR A 150 -11.17 -13.02 12.70
C TYR A 150 -11.37 -13.41 14.17
N ASP A 151 -10.91 -12.60 15.11
CA ASP A 151 -11.11 -12.83 16.54
C ASP A 151 -12.60 -12.84 16.90
N THR A 152 -13.40 -11.98 16.26
CA THR A 152 -14.86 -11.96 16.45
C THR A 152 -15.49 -13.27 15.96
N TYR A 153 -15.06 -13.76 14.80
CA TYR A 153 -15.51 -15.04 14.24
C TYR A 153 -15.13 -16.22 15.14
N GLU A 154 -13.89 -16.25 15.62
CA GLU A 154 -13.34 -17.28 16.52
C GLU A 154 -13.79 -17.12 17.99
N ARG A 155 -14.59 -16.10 18.31
CA ARG A 155 -15.01 -15.74 19.68
C ARG A 155 -13.82 -15.57 20.64
N ARG A 156 -12.74 -14.96 20.16
CA ARG A 156 -11.53 -14.65 20.90
C ARG A 156 -11.49 -13.17 21.27
N HIS A 157 -10.76 -12.88 22.34
CA HIS A 157 -10.45 -11.52 22.76
C HIS A 157 -8.93 -11.36 22.80
N SER A 158 -8.33 -11.02 21.65
CA SER A 158 -6.93 -10.66 21.61
C SER A 158 -6.76 -9.14 21.67
N ILE A 159 -5.67 -8.71 22.29
CA ILE A 159 -5.20 -7.33 22.25
C ILE A 159 -4.04 -7.30 21.27
N MET A 160 -4.13 -6.39 20.30
CA MET A 160 -3.17 -6.30 19.22
C MET A 160 -2.32 -5.04 19.37
N LEU A 161 -1.03 -5.18 19.08
CA LEU A 161 -0.09 -4.07 18.93
C LEU A 161 1.05 -4.50 18.00
N GLY A 162 1.58 -3.57 17.23
CA GLY A 162 2.73 -3.85 16.39
C GLY A 162 2.66 -3.20 15.02
N ALA A 163 3.84 -2.89 14.49
CA ALA A 163 4.00 -2.39 13.13
C ALA A 163 3.91 -3.51 12.08
N SER A 164 3.90 -4.78 12.49
CA SER A 164 4.14 -5.92 11.62
C SER A 164 3.15 -6.08 10.47
N GLY A 165 1.87 -5.74 10.66
CA GLY A 165 0.89 -5.68 9.57
C GLY A 165 1.28 -4.67 8.48
N ALA A 166 1.70 -3.46 8.89
CA ALA A 166 2.15 -2.42 7.96
C ALA A 166 3.51 -2.73 7.33
N VAL A 167 4.43 -3.32 8.09
CA VAL A 167 5.73 -3.79 7.58
C VAL A 167 5.52 -4.93 6.58
N ASN A 168 4.57 -5.84 6.79
CA ASN A 168 4.20 -6.85 5.81
C ASN A 168 3.60 -6.25 4.54
N ALA A 169 2.82 -5.16 4.63
CA ALA A 169 2.32 -4.45 3.46
C ALA A 169 3.46 -3.84 2.64
N ILE A 170 4.41 -3.18 3.30
CA ILE A 170 5.60 -2.59 2.65
C ILE A 170 6.48 -3.69 2.04
N THR A 171 6.73 -4.76 2.78
CA THR A 171 7.50 -5.92 2.30
C THR A 171 6.82 -6.56 1.09
N SER A 172 5.50 -6.76 1.13
CA SER A 172 4.76 -7.31 0.00
C SER A 172 4.83 -6.40 -1.23
N PHE A 173 4.67 -5.08 -1.05
CA PHE A 173 4.86 -4.13 -2.14
C PHE A 173 6.28 -4.24 -2.72
N TYR A 174 7.30 -4.25 -1.86
CA TYR A 174 8.71 -4.35 -2.27
C TYR A 174 8.97 -5.62 -3.09
N ILE A 175 8.52 -6.78 -2.60
CA ILE A 175 8.70 -8.07 -3.28
C ILE A 175 8.04 -8.06 -4.66
N CYS A 176 6.88 -7.42 -4.80
CA CYS A 176 6.22 -7.29 -6.09
C CYS A 176 6.96 -6.34 -7.05
N ALA A 177 7.56 -5.27 -6.51
CA ALA A 177 8.34 -4.30 -7.29
C ALA A 177 9.73 -4.84 -7.70
N PHE A 178 10.35 -5.66 -6.85
CA PHE A 178 11.72 -6.14 -6.99
C PHE A 178 11.83 -7.66 -6.75
N PRO A 179 11.10 -8.51 -7.52
CA PRO A 179 10.95 -9.94 -7.22
C PRO A 179 12.28 -10.70 -7.22
N HIS A 180 13.23 -10.30 -8.05
CA HIS A 180 14.54 -10.95 -8.18
C HIS A 180 15.63 -10.35 -7.28
N SER A 181 15.30 -9.36 -6.44
CA SER A 181 16.26 -8.83 -5.46
C SER A 181 16.57 -9.85 -4.38
N THR A 182 17.77 -9.80 -3.79
CA THR A 182 18.17 -10.72 -2.72
C THR A 182 17.73 -10.18 -1.36
N ILE A 183 16.96 -10.97 -0.61
CA ILE A 183 16.59 -10.72 0.78
C ILE A 183 17.35 -11.70 1.66
N TYR A 184 17.98 -11.20 2.72
CA TYR A 184 18.64 -12.04 3.73
C TYR A 184 17.68 -12.34 4.89
N ILE A 185 17.25 -13.59 4.99
CA ILE A 185 16.46 -14.06 6.13
C ILE A 185 17.38 -14.17 7.35
N MET A 186 17.01 -13.47 8.43
CA MET A 186 17.80 -13.40 9.68
C MET A 186 19.26 -12.99 9.46
N ALA A 187 19.54 -12.19 8.43
CA ALA A 187 20.89 -11.78 8.01
C ALA A 187 21.84 -12.94 7.59
N ILE A 188 21.31 -14.16 7.39
CA ILE A 188 22.13 -15.36 7.13
C ILE A 188 21.81 -15.94 5.75
N VAL A 189 20.53 -16.18 5.44
CA VAL A 189 20.14 -16.96 4.25
C VAL A 189 19.72 -16.03 3.12
N PRO A 190 20.50 -15.90 2.03
CA PRO A 190 20.10 -15.11 0.88
C PRO A 190 19.05 -15.86 0.05
N LEU A 191 17.90 -15.23 -0.17
CA LEU A 191 16.84 -15.75 -1.02
C LEU A 191 16.38 -14.68 -2.01
N PRO A 192 15.97 -15.06 -3.23
CA PRO A 192 15.22 -14.14 -4.09
C PRO A 192 13.96 -13.66 -3.37
N ALA A 193 13.61 -12.39 -3.56
CA ALA A 193 12.53 -11.73 -2.84
C ALA A 193 11.18 -12.45 -3.03
N TYR A 194 10.91 -12.98 -4.23
CA TYR A 194 9.70 -13.77 -4.48
C TYR A 194 9.63 -15.05 -3.64
N VAL A 195 10.78 -15.71 -3.40
CA VAL A 195 10.86 -16.92 -2.54
C VAL A 195 10.61 -16.53 -1.09
N ALA A 196 11.31 -15.49 -0.60
CA ALA A 196 11.12 -14.98 0.75
C ALA A 196 9.66 -14.58 1.01
N GLY A 197 9.02 -13.90 0.05
CA GLY A 197 7.61 -13.54 0.12
C GLY A 197 6.68 -14.74 0.20
N GLY A 198 6.90 -15.75 -0.64
CA GLY A 198 6.16 -17.01 -0.58
C GLY A 198 6.27 -17.66 0.80
N LEU A 199 7.49 -17.74 1.36
CA LEU A 199 7.73 -18.31 2.70
C LEU A 199 7.05 -17.52 3.81
N PHE A 200 7.06 -16.18 3.76
CA PHE A 200 6.36 -15.35 4.76
C PHE A 200 4.85 -15.58 4.73
N ILE A 201 4.24 -15.63 3.54
CA ILE A 201 2.82 -15.92 3.38
C ILE A 201 2.49 -17.33 3.88
N LEU A 202 3.29 -18.35 3.52
CA LEU A 202 3.09 -19.72 3.98
C LEU A 202 3.18 -19.84 5.50
N ARG A 203 4.17 -19.18 6.12
CA ARG A 203 4.31 -19.11 7.57
C ARG A 203 3.06 -18.50 8.22
N ASP A 204 2.56 -17.39 7.69
CA ASP A 204 1.39 -16.72 8.25
C ASP A 204 0.10 -17.52 8.02
N LEU A 205 -0.06 -18.19 6.88
CA LEU A 205 -1.18 -19.12 6.65
C LEU A 205 -1.14 -20.30 7.63
N TRP A 206 0.03 -20.91 7.83
CA TRP A 206 0.21 -21.98 8.79
C TRP A 206 -0.14 -21.55 10.21
N GLY A 207 0.39 -20.39 10.65
CA GLY A 207 0.09 -19.82 11.96
C GLY A 207 -1.40 -19.50 12.14
N ALA A 208 -2.04 -18.94 11.12
CA ALA A 208 -3.47 -18.66 11.14
C ALA A 208 -4.33 -19.93 11.25
N SER A 209 -3.90 -21.03 10.62
CA SER A 209 -4.59 -22.33 10.69
C SER A 209 -4.36 -23.11 12.00
N THR A 210 -3.37 -22.72 12.81
CA THR A 210 -3.04 -23.41 14.05
C THR A 210 -3.86 -22.84 15.21
N ALA A 211 -4.65 -23.68 15.86
CA ALA A 211 -5.48 -23.29 17.00
C ALA A 211 -4.64 -22.61 18.11
N GLY A 212 -5.10 -21.47 18.61
CA GLY A 212 -4.43 -20.70 19.67
C GLY A 212 -3.23 -19.85 19.23
N ASN A 213 -2.71 -19.98 18.00
CA ASN A 213 -1.52 -19.27 17.53
C ASN A 213 -1.77 -18.23 16.43
N SER A 214 -3.03 -17.97 16.08
CA SER A 214 -3.41 -17.12 14.94
C SER A 214 -3.31 -15.60 15.18
N VAL A 215 -2.94 -15.18 16.39
CA VAL A 215 -2.87 -13.76 16.76
C VAL A 215 -1.69 -13.12 16.03
N GLY A 216 -1.98 -12.17 15.15
CA GLY A 216 -0.99 -11.46 14.35
C GLY A 216 -0.82 -12.06 12.95
N ASN A 217 -0.99 -13.36 12.75
CA ASN A 217 -0.87 -13.96 11.41
C ASN A 217 -1.96 -13.47 10.44
N VAL A 218 -3.21 -13.33 10.90
CA VAL A 218 -4.28 -12.80 10.05
C VAL A 218 -4.06 -11.31 9.75
N ALA A 219 -3.58 -10.54 10.73
CA ALA A 219 -3.15 -9.16 10.51
C ALA A 219 -2.03 -9.07 9.46
N HIS A 220 -1.02 -9.95 9.54
CA HIS A 220 0.08 -10.03 8.59
C HIS A 220 -0.39 -10.32 7.15
N LEU A 221 -1.33 -11.26 6.99
CA LEU A 221 -1.92 -11.59 5.69
C LEU A 221 -2.75 -10.42 5.15
N GLY A 222 -3.56 -9.78 5.98
CA GLY A 222 -4.34 -8.58 5.60
C GLY A 222 -3.44 -7.42 5.18
N GLY A 223 -2.34 -7.19 5.90
CA GLY A 223 -1.31 -6.22 5.55
C GLY A 223 -0.64 -6.54 4.21
N ALA A 224 -0.17 -7.78 4.03
CA ALA A 224 0.45 -8.22 2.78
C ALA A 224 -0.49 -8.08 1.58
N ALA A 225 -1.77 -8.45 1.73
CA ALA A 225 -2.78 -8.26 0.70
C ALA A 225 -2.95 -6.78 0.33
N CYS A 226 -2.97 -5.88 1.33
CA CYS A 226 -3.02 -4.43 1.10
C CYS A 226 -1.81 -3.93 0.29
N GLY A 227 -0.60 -4.38 0.66
CA GLY A 227 0.64 -4.06 -0.06
C GLY A 227 0.63 -4.50 -1.52
N PHE A 228 0.23 -5.74 -1.78
CA PHE A 228 0.07 -6.28 -3.14
C PHE A 228 -0.95 -5.48 -3.97
N LEU A 229 -2.13 -5.22 -3.42
CA LEU A 229 -3.18 -4.46 -4.11
C LEU A 229 -2.74 -3.03 -4.40
N PHE A 230 -2.04 -2.40 -3.45
CA PHE A 230 -1.47 -1.07 -3.64
C PHE A 230 -0.42 -1.07 -4.76
N PHE A 231 0.48 -2.07 -4.80
CA PHE A 231 1.44 -2.23 -5.89
C PHE A 231 0.73 -2.38 -7.24
N ARG A 232 -0.27 -3.27 -7.34
CA ARG A 232 -1.03 -3.45 -8.58
C ARG A 232 -1.66 -2.15 -9.07
N ARG A 233 -2.27 -1.39 -8.17
CA ARG A 233 -2.87 -0.08 -8.47
C ARG A 233 -1.81 0.91 -8.95
N TYR A 234 -0.68 0.95 -8.27
CA TYR A 234 0.44 1.83 -8.59
C TYR A 234 1.06 1.52 -9.96
N ALA A 235 1.34 0.25 -10.23
CA ALA A 235 1.88 -0.23 -11.50
C ALA A 235 0.91 0.03 -12.66
N ALA A 236 -0.39 -0.17 -12.46
CA ALA A 236 -1.40 0.15 -13.47
C ALA A 236 -1.37 1.64 -13.83
N LEU A 237 -1.36 2.55 -12.85
CA LEU A 237 -1.30 3.99 -13.11
C LEU A 237 -0.08 4.39 -13.94
N ARG A 238 1.09 3.83 -13.63
CA ARG A 238 2.33 4.12 -14.36
C ARG A 238 2.39 3.55 -15.78
N ARG A 239 1.51 2.61 -16.15
CA ARG A 239 1.40 2.11 -17.53
C ARG A 239 0.55 3.01 -18.44
N TYR A 240 -0.25 3.90 -17.86
CA TYR A 240 -1.14 4.81 -18.59
C TYR A 240 -0.57 6.23 -18.76
N PHE A 241 0.62 6.50 -18.20
CA PHE A 241 1.38 7.73 -18.38
C PHE A 241 2.75 7.38 -18.96
#